data_AF-L7F5G8-F1
#
_entry.id   AF-L7F5G8-F1
#
_cell.length_a   1.000
_cell.length_b   1.000
_cell.length_c   1.000
_cell.angle_alpha   90.00
_cell.angle_beta   90.00
_cell.angle_gamma   90.00
#
_symmetry.space_group_name_H-M   'P 1'
#
loop_
_entity.id
_entity.type
_entity.pdbx_description
1 polymer ?
#
loop_
_entity_poly.entity_id
_entity_poly.type
_entity_poly.pdbx_seq_one_letter_code
_entity_poly.pdbx_strand_id
1 'polypeptide(L)'
;MTTTSKEKLFPARQRCKTCGKGLGLHAQDPVYLGLYCTPRCAGMAAPASRPEDAPRGCRTQREGTWAFKRRYRSEQEIPAKLREDASTSWYWCEESCGAIHVGHTRMGEREKFRMFEDLTADLPDLLIKLRGEATRKQVAEVAGVRPVRLKELEEGLKHPEGLETLGKVLRVYRVRLGVAMPTR
;
A
#
# COMPACT_ATOMS: atom_id res chain seq x y z
N MET A 1 21.64 -1.04 -20.53
CA MET A 1 21.72 0.26 -19.85
C MET A 1 21.48 1.33 -20.89
N THR A 2 20.26 1.84 -20.99
CA THR A 2 19.92 3.02 -21.79
C THR A 2 19.32 4.01 -20.81
N THR A 3 20.10 5.03 -20.49
CA THR A 3 19.66 6.21 -19.76
C THR A 3 18.56 6.90 -20.55
N THR A 4 17.32 6.50 -20.31
CA THR A 4 16.14 7.27 -20.70
C THR A 4 16.30 8.64 -20.04
N SER A 5 16.56 9.67 -20.85
CA SER A 5 16.49 11.05 -20.38
C SER A 5 15.15 11.19 -19.66
N LYS A 6 15.16 11.52 -18.36
CA LYS A 6 13.92 11.79 -17.62
C LYS A 6 13.16 12.85 -18.38
N GLU A 7 12.12 12.46 -19.13
CA GLU A 7 11.30 13.41 -19.86
C GLU A 7 10.81 14.44 -18.84
N LYS A 8 11.08 15.72 -19.10
CA LYS A 8 10.69 16.78 -18.17
C LYS A 8 9.16 16.83 -18.13
N LEU A 9 8.58 16.41 -17.00
CA LEU A 9 7.16 16.43 -16.73
C LEU A 9 6.72 17.83 -16.28
N PHE A 10 5.43 18.11 -16.35
CA PHE A 10 4.80 19.21 -15.62
C PHE A 10 5.19 19.11 -14.13
N PRO A 11 5.53 20.23 -13.45
CA PRO A 11 5.45 21.62 -13.93
C PRO A 11 6.70 22.10 -14.69
N ALA A 12 7.77 21.31 -14.81
CA ALA A 12 8.96 21.74 -15.54
C ALA A 12 8.70 21.93 -17.05
N ARG A 13 7.75 21.15 -17.60
CA ARG A 13 7.23 21.33 -18.96
C ARG A 13 5.93 22.13 -18.92
N GLN A 14 5.95 23.30 -19.58
CA GLN A 14 4.81 24.22 -19.69
C GLN A 14 4.07 24.12 -21.04
N ARG A 15 4.48 23.17 -21.90
CA ARG A 15 3.87 22.95 -23.23
C ARG A 15 3.60 21.47 -23.48
N CYS A 16 2.42 21.16 -24.01
CA CYS A 16 2.02 19.82 -24.44
C CYS A 16 3.06 19.23 -25.41
N LYS A 17 3.46 17.99 -25.18
CA LYS A 17 4.45 17.29 -26.00
C LYS A 17 3.96 17.05 -27.44
N THR A 18 2.65 16.92 -27.65
CA THR A 18 2.07 16.61 -28.97
C THR A 18 1.71 17.84 -29.77
N CYS A 19 0.97 18.80 -29.17
CA CYS A 19 0.44 19.95 -29.91
C CYS A 19 1.10 21.29 -29.57
N GLY A 20 2.06 21.32 -28.64
CA GLY A 20 2.81 22.53 -28.28
C GLY A 20 2.02 23.62 -27.53
N LYS A 21 0.71 23.44 -27.32
CA LYS A 21 -0.16 24.32 -26.52
C LYS A 21 0.27 24.33 -25.05
N GLY A 22 -0.11 25.37 -24.31
CA GLY A 22 0.17 25.47 -22.88
C GLY A 22 -0.32 24.25 -22.09
N LEU A 23 0.48 23.81 -21.12
CA LEU A 23 0.18 22.66 -20.26
C LEU A 23 -0.08 23.14 -18.83
N GLY A 24 -1.27 22.87 -18.30
CA GLY A 24 -1.62 23.26 -16.92
C GLY A 24 -1.61 24.78 -16.69
N LEU A 25 -2.10 25.57 -17.65
CA LEU A 25 -2.06 27.04 -17.62
C LEU A 25 -2.81 27.60 -16.41
N HIS A 26 -3.89 26.93 -16.02
CA HIS A 26 -4.64 27.19 -14.80
C HIS A 26 -4.53 26.03 -13.81
N ALA A 27 -4.78 26.30 -12.54
CA ALA A 27 -4.71 25.29 -11.47
C ALA A 27 -5.65 24.08 -11.69
N GLN A 28 -6.73 24.26 -12.45
CA GLN A 28 -7.71 23.20 -12.72
C GLN A 28 -7.59 22.58 -14.11
N ASP A 29 -6.68 23.09 -14.95
CA ASP A 29 -6.46 22.52 -16.26
C ASP A 29 -5.90 21.10 -16.12
N PRO A 30 -6.49 20.11 -16.81
CA PRO A 30 -6.03 18.74 -16.73
C PRO A 30 -4.67 18.61 -17.43
N VAL A 31 -3.82 17.79 -16.83
CA VAL A 31 -2.52 17.41 -17.39
C VAL A 31 -2.46 15.90 -17.35
N TYR A 32 -2.32 15.30 -18.53
CA TYR A 32 -2.29 13.86 -18.72
C TYR A 32 -0.84 13.41 -18.83
N LEU A 33 -0.47 12.42 -18.01
CA LEU A 33 0.86 11.80 -17.91
C LEU A 33 1.98 12.82 -17.69
N GLY A 34 1.66 13.98 -17.10
CA GLY A 34 2.60 15.08 -16.90
C GLY A 34 3.06 15.75 -18.19
N LEU A 35 2.52 15.40 -19.36
CA LEU A 35 3.11 15.76 -20.66
C LEU A 35 2.09 16.31 -21.68
N TYR A 36 0.80 16.03 -21.51
CA TYR A 36 -0.21 16.25 -22.54
C TYR A 36 -1.40 17.04 -22.01
N CYS A 37 -1.93 17.96 -22.83
CA CYS A 37 -3.02 18.85 -22.44
C CYS A 37 -4.43 18.23 -22.63
N THR A 38 -4.55 17.14 -23.40
CA THR A 38 -5.82 16.44 -23.63
C THR A 38 -5.59 14.93 -23.70
N PRO A 39 -6.63 14.10 -23.48
CA PRO A 39 -6.52 12.64 -23.65
C PRO A 39 -6.08 12.27 -25.06
N ARG A 40 -6.63 12.96 -26.07
CA ARG A 40 -6.25 12.77 -27.48
C ARG A 40 -4.76 13.04 -27.71
N CYS A 41 -4.19 14.10 -27.12
CA CYS A 41 -2.75 14.36 -27.24
C CYS A 41 -1.91 13.27 -26.58
N ALA A 42 -2.42 12.64 -25.52
CA ALA A 42 -1.79 11.53 -24.81
C ALA A 42 -2.01 10.16 -25.48
N GLY A 43 -2.81 10.08 -26.56
CA GLY A 43 -3.21 8.80 -27.16
C GLY A 43 -4.17 7.99 -26.26
N MET A 44 -4.85 8.64 -25.32
CA MET A 44 -5.73 8.01 -24.35
C MET A 44 -7.21 8.22 -24.71
N ALA A 45 -8.06 7.27 -24.28
CA ALA A 45 -9.50 7.47 -24.27
C ALA A 45 -9.89 8.62 -23.33
N ALA A 46 -11.04 9.24 -23.58
CA ALA A 46 -11.57 10.26 -22.67
C ALA A 46 -11.88 9.63 -21.30
N PRO A 47 -11.38 10.20 -20.19
CA PRO A 47 -11.68 9.69 -18.86
C PRO A 47 -13.18 9.75 -18.58
N ALA A 48 -13.66 8.86 -17.71
CA ALA A 48 -15.03 8.89 -17.22
C ALA A 48 -15.39 10.27 -16.65
N SER A 49 -16.55 10.77 -17.04
CA SER A 49 -17.12 12.05 -16.57
C SER A 49 -17.85 11.91 -15.24
N ARG A 50 -18.31 10.71 -14.90
CA ARG A 50 -19.00 10.39 -13.63
C ARG A 50 -18.24 9.31 -12.83
N PRO A 51 -18.20 9.38 -11.49
CA PRO A 51 -17.51 8.40 -10.65
C PRO A 51 -17.97 6.95 -10.85
N GLU A 52 -19.26 6.75 -11.15
CA GLU A 52 -19.91 5.45 -11.32
C GLU A 52 -19.41 4.71 -12.56
N ASP A 53 -18.96 5.46 -13.57
CA ASP A 53 -18.44 4.94 -14.83
C ASP A 53 -16.91 4.76 -14.80
N ALA A 54 -16.25 5.18 -13.70
CA ALA A 54 -14.81 5.18 -13.58
C ALA A 54 -14.25 3.83 -13.07
N PRO A 55 -13.05 3.41 -13.49
CA PRO A 55 -12.43 2.19 -12.97
C PRO A 55 -12.03 2.35 -11.50
N ARG A 56 -11.90 1.23 -10.77
CA ARG A 56 -11.53 1.19 -9.33
C ARG A 56 -10.26 1.97 -9.00
N GLY A 57 -9.32 2.03 -9.95
CA GLY A 57 -8.11 2.85 -9.84
C GLY A 57 -8.41 4.33 -9.60
N CYS A 58 -9.47 4.87 -10.22
CA CYS A 58 -9.81 6.29 -10.25
C CYS A 58 -10.96 6.69 -9.31
N ARG A 59 -11.65 5.74 -8.68
CA ARG A 59 -12.78 6.00 -7.78
C ARG A 59 -12.62 5.40 -6.40
N THR A 60 -13.30 5.99 -5.43
CA THR A 60 -13.37 5.51 -4.05
C THR A 60 -14.79 5.73 -3.53
N GLN A 61 -15.20 4.93 -2.55
CA GLN A 61 -16.44 5.19 -1.84
C GLN A 61 -16.17 6.17 -0.69
N ARG A 62 -17.05 7.15 -0.49
CA ARG A 62 -17.06 8.08 0.64
C ARG A 62 -18.50 8.22 1.10
N GLU A 63 -18.77 7.93 2.37
CA GLU A 63 -20.12 8.07 2.96
C GLU A 63 -21.20 7.34 2.14
N GLY A 64 -20.87 6.17 1.59
CA GLY A 64 -21.76 5.37 0.77
C GLY A 64 -21.83 5.76 -0.71
N THR A 65 -21.33 6.93 -1.11
CA THR A 65 -21.37 7.42 -2.50
C THR A 65 -20.03 7.22 -3.22
N TRP A 66 -20.09 6.95 -4.54
CA TRP A 66 -18.89 6.91 -5.38
C TRP A 66 -18.38 8.33 -5.64
N ALA A 67 -17.10 8.53 -5.37
CA ALA A 67 -16.40 9.77 -5.65
C ALA A 67 -15.12 9.48 -6.43
N PHE A 68 -14.70 10.42 -7.27
CA PHE A 68 -13.38 10.33 -7.86
C PHE A 68 -12.30 10.41 -6.78
N LYS A 69 -11.27 9.59 -6.91
CA LYS A 69 -10.03 9.80 -6.15
C LYS A 69 -9.43 11.14 -6.55
N ARG A 70 -8.72 11.75 -5.61
CA ARG A 70 -7.95 12.95 -5.88
C ARG A 70 -6.93 12.66 -7.01
N ARG A 71 -6.84 13.61 -7.94
CA ARG A 71 -5.96 13.56 -9.11
C ARG A 71 -4.89 14.61 -8.92
N TYR A 72 -3.64 14.23 -9.16
CA TYR A 72 -2.51 15.17 -9.15
C TYR A 72 -1.88 15.20 -10.55
N ARG A 73 -1.45 16.38 -10.98
CA ARG A 73 -0.87 16.61 -12.31
C ARG A 73 0.65 16.43 -12.33
N SER A 74 1.26 16.42 -11.15
CA SER A 74 2.68 16.19 -10.92
C SER A 74 2.92 15.75 -9.48
N GLU A 75 4.10 15.20 -9.20
CA GLU A 75 4.48 14.81 -7.85
C GLU A 75 4.56 16.02 -6.91
N GLN A 76 4.95 17.19 -7.42
CA GLN A 76 5.06 18.42 -6.63
C GLN A 76 3.71 18.89 -6.10
N GLU A 77 2.60 18.54 -6.76
CA GLU A 77 1.24 18.83 -6.28
C GLU A 77 0.76 17.90 -5.18
N ILE A 78 1.43 16.76 -4.98
CA ILE A 78 1.12 15.86 -3.87
C ILE A 78 1.52 16.57 -2.57
N PRO A 79 0.60 16.73 -1.60
CA PRO A 79 0.90 17.34 -0.32
C PRO A 79 2.14 16.75 0.33
N ALA A 80 3.02 17.60 0.87
CA ALA A 80 4.30 17.18 1.46
C ALA A 80 4.12 16.05 2.50
N LYS A 81 3.11 16.18 3.38
CA LYS A 81 2.73 15.16 4.35
C LYS A 81 2.51 13.77 3.74
N LEU A 82 1.91 13.69 2.56
CA LEU A 82 1.67 12.41 1.86
C LEU A 82 2.91 11.91 1.14
N ARG A 83 3.81 12.81 0.69
CA ARG A 83 5.08 12.41 0.07
C ARG A 83 6.09 11.88 1.08
N GLU A 84 6.03 12.39 2.30
CA GLU A 84 6.92 12.02 3.41
C GLU A 84 6.42 10.78 4.18
N ASP A 85 5.16 10.38 3.98
CA ASP A 85 4.57 9.19 4.62
C ASP A 85 5.02 7.90 3.91
N ALA A 86 5.83 7.10 4.60
CA ALA A 86 6.36 5.82 4.09
C ALA A 86 5.28 4.75 3.80
N SER A 87 4.07 4.89 4.34
CA SER A 87 2.93 4.00 4.04
C SER A 87 2.16 4.42 2.78
N THR A 88 2.56 5.54 2.18
CA THR A 88 1.91 6.14 1.03
C THR A 88 2.78 5.91 -0.22
N SER A 89 2.15 5.48 -1.30
CA SER A 89 2.75 5.35 -2.63
C SER A 89 1.93 6.15 -3.64
N TRP A 90 2.55 6.54 -4.74
CA TRP A 90 1.83 7.20 -5.84
C TRP A 90 2.27 6.65 -7.19
N TYR A 91 1.35 6.68 -8.15
CA TYR A 91 1.56 6.13 -9.49
C TYR A 91 0.76 6.90 -10.54
N TRP A 92 1.24 6.90 -11.78
CA TRP A 92 0.51 7.42 -12.92
C TRP A 92 -0.60 6.46 -13.34
N CYS A 93 -1.82 6.96 -13.49
CA CYS A 93 -2.93 6.20 -14.01
C CYS A 93 -2.94 6.23 -15.54
N GLU A 94 -2.04 5.45 -16.15
CA GLU A 94 -1.82 5.44 -17.59
C GLU A 94 -3.01 4.94 -18.40
N GLU A 95 -3.79 4.03 -17.82
CA GLU A 95 -4.85 3.31 -18.53
C GLU A 95 -6.21 4.02 -18.51
N SER A 96 -6.39 5.08 -17.71
CA SER A 96 -7.75 5.60 -17.47
C SER A 96 -7.86 7.11 -17.44
N CYS A 97 -7.12 7.79 -16.54
CA CYS A 97 -7.29 9.23 -16.37
C CYS A 97 -6.03 10.06 -16.58
N GLY A 98 -4.88 9.42 -16.71
CA GLY A 98 -3.59 10.06 -16.95
C GLY A 98 -3.07 10.91 -15.79
N ALA A 99 -3.75 10.93 -14.63
CA ALA A 99 -3.29 11.67 -13.46
C ALA A 99 -2.49 10.77 -12.52
N ILE A 100 -1.76 11.37 -11.58
CA ILE A 100 -1.19 10.65 -10.44
C ILE A 100 -2.29 10.38 -9.42
N HIS A 101 -2.36 9.13 -8.97
CA HIS A 101 -3.15 8.72 -7.83
C HIS A 101 -2.27 8.32 -6.67
N VAL A 102 -2.77 8.58 -5.47
CA VAL A 102 -2.14 8.17 -4.21
C VAL A 102 -2.80 6.89 -3.72
N GLY A 103 -2.00 5.84 -3.55
CA GLY A 103 -2.34 4.62 -2.87
C GLY A 103 -1.77 4.62 -1.45
N HIS A 104 -2.49 4.03 -0.51
CA HIS A 104 -1.93 3.72 0.80
C HIS A 104 -1.74 2.22 0.85
N THR A 105 -0.57 1.75 1.24
CA THR A 105 -0.41 0.38 1.74
C THR A 105 -1.09 0.32 3.10
N ARG A 106 -2.42 0.22 3.09
CA ARG A 106 -3.15 -0.32 4.22
C ARG A 106 -2.77 -1.80 4.26
N MET A 107 -2.19 -2.29 5.35
CA MET A 107 -2.16 -3.73 5.60
C MET A 107 -3.61 -4.23 5.48
N GLY A 108 -3.92 -5.08 4.49
CA GLY A 108 -5.27 -5.18 3.90
C GLY A 108 -5.85 -6.59 3.85
N GLU A 109 -7.06 -6.72 4.42
CA GLU A 109 -8.27 -7.50 4.04
C GLU A 109 -8.22 -9.00 3.64
N ARG A 110 -7.07 -9.61 3.29
CA ARG A 110 -6.96 -11.09 3.17
C ARG A 110 -6.42 -11.76 4.44
N GLU A 111 -5.96 -10.97 5.38
CA GLU A 111 -5.50 -11.42 6.68
C GLU A 111 -6.71 -11.41 7.63
N LYS A 112 -7.04 -12.54 8.26
CA LYS A 112 -8.00 -12.53 9.36
C LYS A 112 -7.33 -11.85 10.55
N PHE A 113 -7.80 -10.67 10.89
CA PHE A 113 -7.33 -9.96 12.07
C PHE A 113 -7.90 -10.63 13.31
N ARG A 114 -7.02 -11.04 14.22
CA ARG A 114 -7.38 -11.36 15.59
C ARG A 114 -6.81 -10.26 16.46
N MET A 115 -7.70 -9.50 17.10
CA MET A 115 -7.28 -8.65 18.20
C MET A 115 -6.97 -9.57 19.39
N PHE A 116 -5.84 -9.36 20.04
CA PHE A 116 -5.54 -10.01 21.29
C PHE A 116 -6.02 -9.11 22.42
N GLU A 117 -6.88 -9.64 23.28
CA GLU A 117 -7.32 -8.95 24.50
C GLU A 117 -6.31 -9.17 25.62
N ASP A 118 -5.75 -10.38 25.68
CA ASP A 118 -4.61 -10.72 26.52
C ASP A 118 -3.54 -11.39 25.67
N LEU A 119 -2.47 -10.64 25.36
CA LEU A 119 -1.35 -11.15 24.57
C LEU A 119 -0.73 -12.41 25.18
N THR A 120 -0.74 -12.56 26.51
CA THR A 120 -0.11 -13.70 27.19
C THR A 120 -0.93 -14.98 27.09
N ALA A 121 -2.26 -14.87 26.93
CA ALA A 121 -3.16 -16.00 26.77
C ALA A 121 -3.52 -16.29 25.30
N ASP A 122 -3.74 -15.25 24.50
CA ASP A 122 -4.18 -15.38 23.11
C ASP A 122 -3.06 -15.80 22.15
N LEU A 123 -1.83 -15.35 22.40
CA LEU A 123 -0.70 -15.66 21.53
C LEU A 123 -0.34 -17.16 21.57
N PRO A 124 -0.22 -17.81 22.75
CA PRO A 124 0.00 -19.26 22.79
C PRO A 124 -1.08 -20.07 22.07
N ASP A 125 -2.36 -19.73 22.28
CA ASP A 125 -3.49 -20.37 21.60
C ASP A 125 -3.42 -20.22 20.08
N LEU A 126 -3.07 -19.02 19.58
CA LEU A 126 -2.85 -18.81 18.15
C LEU A 126 -1.69 -19.67 17.62
N LEU A 127 -0.55 -19.72 18.32
CA LEU A 127 0.62 -20.48 17.88
C LEU A 127 0.34 -21.99 17.79
N ILE A 128 -0.42 -22.54 18.75
CA ILE A 128 -0.86 -23.94 18.73
C ILE A 128 -1.79 -24.19 17.52
N LYS A 129 -2.74 -23.28 17.27
CA LYS A 129 -3.66 -23.39 16.13
C LYS A 129 -2.94 -23.30 14.79
N LEU A 130 -1.95 -22.42 14.66
CA LEU A 130 -1.14 -22.25 13.46
C LEU A 130 -0.21 -23.43 13.22
N ARG A 131 0.30 -24.06 14.28
CA ARG A 131 1.09 -25.29 14.18
C ARG A 131 0.26 -26.45 13.60
N GLY A 132 -1.02 -26.54 13.96
CA GLY A 132 -1.90 -27.62 13.55
C GLY A 132 -1.36 -28.99 13.95
N GLU A 133 -1.25 -29.90 12.98
CA GLU A 133 -0.76 -31.27 13.17
C GLU A 133 0.78 -31.38 13.20
N ALA A 134 1.51 -30.31 12.86
CA ALA A 134 2.96 -30.35 12.86
C ALA A 134 3.51 -30.52 14.29
N THR A 135 4.58 -31.29 14.44
CA THR A 135 5.24 -31.44 15.75
C THR A 135 6.06 -30.20 16.08
N ARG A 136 6.24 -29.92 17.38
CA ARG A 136 7.10 -28.81 17.84
C ARG A 136 8.54 -28.93 17.31
N LYS A 137 9.05 -30.15 17.11
CA LYS A 137 10.39 -30.38 16.58
C LYS A 137 10.50 -29.92 15.13
N GLN A 138 9.53 -30.26 14.28
CA GLN A 138 9.52 -29.87 12.87
C GLN A 138 9.46 -28.35 12.69
N VAL A 139 8.58 -27.67 13.44
CA VAL A 139 8.49 -26.20 13.37
C VAL A 139 9.78 -25.56 13.89
N ALA A 140 10.31 -26.05 15.00
CA ALA A 140 11.51 -25.49 15.61
C ALA A 140 12.75 -25.64 14.71
N GLU A 141 12.87 -26.77 14.01
CA GLU A 141 13.93 -27.01 13.02
C GLU A 141 13.85 -26.00 11.87
N VAL A 142 12.67 -25.83 11.27
CA VAL A 142 12.47 -24.86 10.17
C VAL A 142 12.68 -23.41 10.64
N ALA A 143 12.30 -23.11 11.88
CA ALA A 143 12.50 -21.78 12.47
C ALA A 143 13.94 -21.54 12.96
N GLY A 144 14.80 -22.56 12.99
CA GLY A 144 16.16 -22.47 13.54
C GLY A 144 16.19 -22.15 15.04
N VAL A 145 15.23 -22.69 15.81
CA VAL A 145 15.11 -22.47 17.26
C VAL A 145 15.11 -23.80 18.00
N ARG A 146 15.45 -23.79 19.30
CA ARG A 146 15.39 -25.01 20.11
C ARG A 146 13.92 -25.39 20.37
N PRO A 147 13.52 -26.67 20.26
CA PRO A 147 12.13 -27.09 20.48
C PRO A 147 11.54 -26.67 21.84
N VAL A 148 12.38 -26.61 22.88
CA VAL A 148 11.98 -26.13 24.22
C VAL A 148 11.51 -24.67 24.20
N ARG A 149 12.10 -23.82 23.35
CA ARG A 149 11.71 -22.41 23.23
C ARG A 149 10.36 -22.25 22.54
N LEU A 150 10.06 -23.10 21.55
CA LEU A 150 8.72 -23.13 20.97
C LEU A 150 7.68 -23.64 21.99
N LYS A 151 8.04 -24.64 22.80
CA LYS A 151 7.18 -25.12 23.89
C LYS A 151 6.89 -24.01 24.90
N GLU A 152 7.91 -23.26 25.34
CA GLU A 152 7.74 -22.12 26.23
C GLU A 152 6.81 -21.05 25.62
N LEU A 153 6.95 -20.73 24.32
CA LEU A 153 6.06 -19.81 23.64
C LEU A 153 4.59 -20.29 23.58
N GLU A 154 4.36 -21.60 23.42
CA GLU A 154 3.03 -22.21 23.44
C GLU A 154 2.45 -22.39 24.85
N GLU A 155 3.25 -22.24 25.91
CA GLU A 155 2.83 -22.39 27.32
C GLU A 155 2.79 -21.04 28.07
N GLY A 156 3.28 -19.96 27.45
CA GLY A 156 3.18 -18.58 27.93
C GLY A 156 4.49 -17.80 27.91
N LEU A 157 4.42 -16.49 27.66
CA LEU A 157 5.57 -15.57 27.59
C LEU A 157 6.19 -15.31 28.98
N LYS A 158 6.87 -16.30 29.57
CA LYS A 158 7.56 -16.15 30.87
C LYS A 158 8.99 -15.59 30.77
N HIS A 159 9.53 -15.46 29.55
CA HIS A 159 10.94 -15.07 29.35
C HIS A 159 11.14 -13.99 28.27
N PRO A 160 12.02 -12.99 28.50
CA PRO A 160 12.29 -11.88 27.58
C PRO A 160 12.94 -12.31 26.25
N GLU A 161 13.57 -13.49 26.18
CA GLU A 161 14.08 -14.10 24.93
C GLU A 161 12.95 -14.57 23.97
N GLY A 162 11.68 -14.46 24.39
CA GLY A 162 10.52 -14.89 23.62
C GLY A 162 10.31 -14.11 22.33
N LEU A 163 10.69 -12.83 22.25
CA LEU A 163 10.37 -11.98 21.09
C LEU A 163 11.15 -12.35 19.81
N GLU A 164 12.45 -12.66 19.93
CA GLU A 164 13.24 -13.09 18.76
C GLU A 164 12.78 -14.45 18.26
N THR A 165 12.55 -15.39 19.20
CA THR A 165 12.01 -16.72 18.90
C THR A 165 10.64 -16.60 18.22
N LEU A 166 9.76 -15.74 18.74
CA LEU A 166 8.45 -15.47 18.18
C LEU A 166 8.54 -14.95 16.75
N GLY A 167 9.43 -13.99 16.48
CA GLY A 167 9.66 -13.47 15.13
C GLY A 167 10.07 -14.54 14.12
N LYS A 168 10.97 -15.46 14.52
CA LYS A 168 11.39 -16.60 13.70
C LYS A 168 10.23 -17.56 13.42
N VAL A 169 9.44 -17.89 14.43
CA VAL A 169 8.29 -18.82 14.33
C VAL A 169 7.17 -18.24 13.46
N LEU A 170 6.83 -16.96 13.66
CA LEU A 170 5.80 -16.29 12.84
C LEU A 170 6.18 -16.23 11.36
N ARG A 171 7.47 -16.08 11.04
CA ARG A 171 7.96 -16.16 9.65
C ARG A 171 7.70 -17.54 9.03
N VAL A 172 7.89 -18.63 9.79
CA VAL A 172 7.58 -20.00 9.34
C VAL A 172 6.09 -20.14 9.03
N TYR A 173 5.23 -19.61 9.90
CA TYR A 173 3.78 -19.62 9.71
C TYR A 173 3.26 -18.61 8.68
N ARG A 174 4.15 -17.76 8.13
CA ARG A 174 3.79 -16.64 7.24
C ARG A 174 2.74 -15.70 7.85
N VAL A 175 2.80 -15.52 9.16
CA VAL A 175 1.92 -14.62 9.93
C VAL A 175 2.68 -13.36 10.31
N ARG A 176 1.96 -12.24 10.38
CA ARG A 176 2.47 -10.94 10.80
C ARG A 176 1.69 -10.47 12.01
N LEU A 177 2.36 -9.76 12.92
CA LEU A 177 1.72 -9.05 14.01
C LEU A 177 1.52 -7.59 13.59
N GLY A 178 0.28 -7.12 13.66
CA GLY A 178 -0.05 -5.71 13.55
C GLY A 178 -0.22 -5.12 14.94
N VAL A 179 0.18 -3.86 15.13
CA VAL A 179 -0.12 -3.10 16.35
C VAL A 179 -1.16 -2.04 15.98
N ALA A 180 -2.29 -2.06 16.69
CA ALA A 180 -3.26 -0.99 16.62
C ALA A 180 -2.78 0.16 17.52
N MET A 181 -2.52 1.32 16.93
CA MET A 181 -2.11 2.51 17.67
C MET A 181 -3.37 3.32 18.03
N PRO A 182 -3.48 3.86 19.26
CA PRO A 182 -4.60 4.72 19.62
C PRO A 182 -4.58 5.99 18.75
N THR A 183 -5.72 6.31 18.15
CA THR A 183 -5.91 7.57 17.42
C THR A 183 -6.13 8.69 18.46
N ARG A 184 -5.09 9.48 18.73
CA ARG A 184 -5.29 10.83 19.26
C ARG A 184 -5.53 11.79 18.10
#